data_AF-A0AA88I2B7-F1
#
_entry.id   AF-A0AA88I2B7-F1
#
_cell.length_a   1.000
_cell.length_b   1.000
_cell.length_c   1.000
_cell.angle_alpha   90.00
_cell.angle_beta   90.00
_cell.angle_gamma   90.00
#
_symmetry.space_group_name_H-M   'P 1'
#
loop_
_entity.id
_entity.type
_entity.pdbx_description
1 polymer ?
#
loop_
_entity_poly.entity_id
_entity_poly.type
_entity_poly.pdbx_seq_one_letter_code
_entity_poly.pdbx_strand_id
1 'polypeptide(L)'
;MSASLHDALTVVIKVANHIKSNSLRDHLFRELYISEKFNSLNKQLQENNSDLISSKSAIAAFLRKLQLYKNNIRRRAFEQFPCLACINSDLQDDDLALNGEYLENIHEDMVIQVGDLLGMDILIWVSIPFEVNVAEIDISLQEPLNEIQ
;
A
#
# COMPACT_ATOMS: atom_id res chain seq x y z
N MET A 1 31.45 9.06 -43.22
CA MET A 1 30.16 9.09 -42.48
C MET A 1 29.72 10.54 -42.43
N SER A 2 28.55 10.88 -42.97
CA SER A 2 28.11 12.26 -43.13
C SER A 2 27.81 12.93 -41.78
N ALA A 3 28.05 14.23 -41.67
CA ALA A 3 27.68 15.03 -40.49
C ALA A 3 26.22 14.82 -40.08
N SER A 4 25.32 14.61 -41.06
CA SER A 4 23.90 14.33 -40.80
C SER A 4 23.64 13.04 -40.02
N LEU A 5 24.48 12.01 -40.20
CA LEU A 5 24.35 10.75 -39.44
C LEU A 5 24.79 10.92 -37.99
N HIS A 6 25.81 11.75 -37.77
CA HIS A 6 26.31 12.07 -36.43
C HIS A 6 25.30 12.92 -35.64
N ASP A 7 24.67 13.90 -36.28
CA ASP A 7 23.62 14.72 -35.67
C ASP A 7 22.39 13.87 -35.31
N ALA A 8 21.97 12.98 -36.22
CA ALA A 8 20.86 12.05 -35.98
C ALA A 8 21.12 11.14 -34.77
N LEU A 9 22.32 10.55 -34.66
CA LEU A 9 22.70 9.71 -33.52
C LEU A 9 22.73 10.50 -32.20
N THR A 10 23.21 11.73 -32.23
CA THR A 10 23.25 12.60 -31.04
C THR A 10 21.85 12.93 -30.53
N VAL A 11 20.90 13.18 -31.43
CA VAL A 11 19.49 13.39 -31.08
C VAL A 11 18.88 12.13 -30.48
N VAL A 12 19.10 10.96 -31.10
CA VAL A 12 18.57 9.68 -30.59
C VAL A 12 19.11 9.37 -29.19
N ILE A 13 20.41 9.58 -28.96
CA ILE A 13 21.02 9.36 -27.64
C ILE A 13 20.47 10.32 -26.58
N LYS A 14 20.29 11.61 -26.92
CA LYS A 14 19.68 12.59 -26.01
C LYS A 14 18.25 12.21 -25.66
N VAL A 15 17.44 11.81 -26.65
CA VAL A 15 16.07 11.37 -26.45
C VAL A 15 16.02 10.10 -25.59
N ALA A 16 16.85 9.09 -25.91
CA ALA A 16 16.93 7.85 -25.13
C ALA A 16 17.36 8.10 -23.68
N ASN A 17 18.34 8.98 -23.45
CA ASN A 17 18.78 9.34 -22.10
C ASN A 17 17.72 10.16 -21.34
N HIS A 18 16.98 11.01 -22.02
CA HIS A 18 15.87 11.76 -21.42
C HIS A 18 14.73 10.82 -21.00
N ILE A 19 14.32 9.90 -21.88
CA ILE A 19 13.31 8.88 -21.59
C ILE A 19 13.76 7.99 -20.42
N LYS A 20 15.01 7.52 -20.45
CA LYS A 20 15.57 6.67 -19.38
C LYS A 20 15.70 7.42 -18.06
N SER A 21 16.14 8.68 -18.08
CA SER A 21 16.24 9.49 -16.87
C SER A 21 14.87 9.77 -16.25
N ASN A 22 13.84 10.00 -17.05
CA ASN A 22 12.48 10.22 -16.56
C ASN A 22 11.86 8.93 -16.03
N SER A 23 11.91 7.83 -16.79
CA SER A 23 11.38 6.53 -16.35
C SER A 23 12.04 6.02 -15.06
N LEU A 24 13.37 6.15 -14.95
CA LEU A 24 14.11 5.71 -13.76
C LEU A 24 13.85 6.62 -12.55
N ARG A 25 13.65 7.91 -12.80
CA ARG A 25 13.27 8.90 -11.79
C ARG A 25 11.85 8.64 -11.29
N ASP A 26 10.92 8.33 -12.18
CA ASP A 26 9.55 7.95 -11.84
C ASP A 26 9.49 6.67 -11.02
N HIS A 27 10.28 5.65 -11.40
CA HIS A 27 10.41 4.41 -10.64
C HIS A 27 10.95 4.66 -9.22
N LEU A 28 12.09 5.34 -9.10
CA LEU A 28 12.70 5.67 -7.81
C LEU A 28 11.77 6.51 -6.92
N PHE A 29 10.99 7.42 -7.51
CA PHE A 29 10.03 8.22 -6.76
C PHE A 29 8.85 7.40 -6.23
N ARG A 30 8.35 6.43 -7.01
CA ARG A 30 7.28 5.52 -6.58
C ARG A 30 7.71 4.64 -5.42
N GLU A 31 8.91 4.06 -5.52
CA GLU A 31 9.51 3.26 -4.46
C GLU A 31 9.69 4.08 -3.19
N LEU A 32 10.23 5.29 -3.29
CA LEU A 32 10.47 6.15 -2.13
C LEU A 32 9.17 6.55 -1.43
N TYR A 33 8.16 7.00 -2.17
CA TYR A 33 6.88 7.42 -1.58
C TYR A 33 6.16 6.26 -0.89
N ILE A 34 6.08 5.09 -1.55
CA ILE A 34 5.43 3.92 -0.94
C ILE A 34 6.22 3.44 0.27
N SER A 35 7.55 3.48 0.23
CA SER A 35 8.40 3.18 1.40
C SER A 35 8.11 4.11 2.58
N GLU A 36 7.88 5.40 2.35
CA GLU A 36 7.46 6.33 3.42
C GLU A 36 6.10 5.94 4.02
N LYS A 37 5.14 5.52 3.19
CA LYS A 37 3.82 5.07 3.67
C LYS A 37 3.90 3.78 4.46
N PHE A 38 4.73 2.83 4.03
CA PHE A 38 5.02 1.62 4.80
C PHE A 38 5.71 1.93 6.12
N ASN A 39 6.67 2.86 6.14
CA ASN A 39 7.30 3.29 7.38
C ASN A 39 6.30 3.92 8.35
N SER A 40 5.32 4.67 7.85
CA SER A 40 4.23 5.19 8.67
C SER A 40 3.36 4.08 9.25
N LEU A 41 3.01 3.05 8.47
CA LEU A 41 2.28 1.89 8.97
C LEU A 41 3.11 1.13 10.01
N ASN A 42 4.38 0.86 9.73
CA ASN A 42 5.28 0.15 10.65
C ASN A 42 5.43 0.88 11.98
N LYS A 43 5.55 2.21 11.97
CA LYS A 43 5.55 3.00 13.21
C LYS A 43 4.26 2.80 13.99
N GLN A 44 3.11 2.89 13.33
CA GLN A 44 1.81 2.68 13.97
C GLN A 44 1.68 1.27 14.57
N LEU A 45 2.23 0.25 13.89
CA LEU A 45 2.24 -1.15 14.36
C LEU A 45 3.28 -1.41 15.46
N GLN A 46 4.26 -0.53 15.65
CA GLN A 46 5.30 -0.65 16.67
C GLN A 46 5.05 0.26 17.88
N GLU A 47 4.02 1.10 17.85
CA GLU A 47 3.63 1.89 19.00
C GLU A 47 3.22 0.97 20.16
N ASN A 48 3.67 1.32 21.37
CA ASN A 48 3.50 0.51 22.59
C ASN A 48 2.04 0.20 22.96
N ASN A 49 1.08 0.88 22.34
CA ASN A 49 -0.35 0.70 22.57
C ASN A 49 -1.05 -0.05 21.41
N SER A 50 -0.30 -0.57 20.44
CA SER A 50 -0.89 -1.39 19.38
C SER A 50 -1.22 -2.78 19.92
N ASP A 51 -2.49 -3.15 19.81
CA ASP A 51 -3.01 -4.48 20.06
C ASP A 51 -3.39 -5.16 18.74
N LEU A 52 -3.86 -6.40 18.81
CA LEU A 52 -4.20 -7.17 17.60
C LEU A 52 -5.38 -6.56 16.84
N ILE A 53 -6.33 -5.93 17.53
CA ILE A 53 -7.53 -5.33 16.95
C ILE A 53 -7.17 -4.05 16.18
N SER A 54 -6.39 -3.18 16.81
CA SER A 54 -5.89 -1.94 16.24
C SER A 54 -4.89 -2.19 15.11
N SER A 55 -4.02 -3.20 15.25
CA SER A 55 -3.10 -3.63 14.19
C SER A 55 -3.85 -4.14 12.96
N LYS A 56 -4.82 -5.04 13.16
CA LYS A 56 -5.71 -5.53 12.08
C LYS A 56 -6.42 -4.37 11.39
N SER A 57 -6.96 -3.44 12.17
CA SER A 57 -7.67 -2.25 11.65
C SER A 57 -6.74 -1.33 10.85
N ALA A 58 -5.52 -1.08 11.34
CA ALA A 58 -4.52 -0.25 10.68
C ALA A 58 -4.08 -0.85 9.33
N ILE A 59 -3.79 -2.16 9.29
CA ILE A 59 -3.43 -2.88 8.07
C ILE A 59 -4.61 -2.88 7.08
N ALA A 60 -5.83 -3.18 7.53
CA ALA A 60 -7.01 -3.17 6.68
C ALA A 60 -7.32 -1.77 6.11
N ALA A 61 -7.05 -0.70 6.87
CA ALA A 61 -7.15 0.67 6.38
C ALA A 61 -6.05 1.02 5.38
N PHE A 62 -4.82 0.51 5.60
CA PHE A 62 -3.71 0.69 4.67
C PHE A 62 -3.96 0.03 3.32
N LEU A 63 -4.47 -1.21 3.29
CA LEU A 63 -4.86 -1.91 2.06
C LEU A 63 -5.92 -1.11 1.27
N ARG A 64 -6.94 -0.57 1.96
CA ARG A 64 -7.92 0.33 1.33
C ARG A 64 -7.28 1.61 0.77
N LYS A 65 -6.26 2.15 1.45
CA LYS A 65 -5.51 3.32 0.94
C LYS A 65 -4.74 2.99 -0.33
N LEU A 66 -4.11 1.81 -0.45
CA LEU A 66 -3.43 1.40 -1.69
C LEU A 66 -4.40 1.39 -2.88
N GLN A 67 -5.59 0.82 -2.69
CA GLN A 67 -6.65 0.81 -3.70
C GLN A 67 -7.14 2.24 -4.04
N LEU A 68 -7.29 3.11 -3.03
CA LEU A 68 -7.60 4.51 -3.25
C LEU A 68 -6.51 5.23 -4.05
N TYR A 69 -5.24 4.98 -3.74
CA TYR A 69 -4.08 5.56 -4.42
C TYR A 69 -4.07 5.18 -5.90
N LYS A 70 -4.27 3.89 -6.21
CA LYS A 70 -4.42 3.38 -7.57
C LYS A 70 -5.52 4.12 -8.33
N ASN A 71 -6.71 4.24 -7.73
CA ASN A 71 -7.84 4.93 -8.34
C ASN A 71 -7.60 6.42 -8.54
N ASN A 72 -6.93 7.08 -7.60
CA ASN A 72 -6.60 8.50 -7.69
C ASN A 72 -5.59 8.76 -8.81
N ILE A 73 -4.55 7.93 -8.93
CA ILE A 73 -3.57 8.04 -10.02
C ILE A 73 -4.24 7.87 -11.37
N ARG A 74 -5.13 6.88 -11.52
CA ARG A 74 -5.91 6.66 -12.75
C ARG A 74 -6.75 7.88 -13.15
N ARG A 75 -7.24 8.64 -12.16
CA ARG A 75 -8.05 9.85 -12.36
C ARG A 75 -7.22 11.13 -12.43
N ARG A 76 -5.89 11.03 -12.43
CA ARG A 76 -4.95 12.17 -12.31
C ARG A 76 -5.22 13.06 -11.08
N ALA A 77 -5.77 12.48 -10.02
CA ALA A 77 -6.03 13.14 -8.75
C ALA A 77 -4.81 13.01 -7.83
N PHE A 78 -3.86 13.96 -7.95
CA PHE A 78 -2.54 13.88 -7.31
C PHE A 78 -2.40 14.65 -5.99
N GLU A 79 -3.50 14.96 -5.32
CA GLU A 79 -3.51 15.69 -4.03
C GLU A 79 -2.58 15.06 -2.98
N GLN A 80 -2.49 13.73 -3.01
CA GLN A 80 -1.69 12.94 -2.06
C GLN A 80 -0.28 12.68 -2.59
N PHE A 81 -0.01 13.05 -3.84
CA PHE A 81 1.23 12.83 -4.58
C PHE A 81 1.74 14.15 -5.17
N PRO A 82 2.21 15.12 -4.35
CA PRO A 82 2.70 16.41 -4.85
C PRO A 82 3.75 16.25 -5.96
N CYS A 83 4.58 15.22 -5.87
CA CYS A 83 5.58 14.90 -6.89
C CYS A 83 4.96 14.56 -8.26
N LEU A 84 3.87 13.77 -8.27
CA LEU A 84 3.14 13.45 -9.52
C LEU A 84 2.39 14.68 -10.05
N ALA A 85 1.87 15.52 -9.15
CA ALA A 85 1.25 16.79 -9.52
C ALA A 85 2.24 17.71 -10.26
N CYS A 86 3.50 17.76 -9.82
CA CYS A 86 4.56 18.56 -10.43
C CYS A 86 4.90 18.15 -11.88
N ILE A 87 4.68 16.88 -12.24
CA ILE A 87 5.02 16.34 -13.57
C ILE A 87 3.78 15.91 -14.36
N ASN A 88 2.58 16.33 -13.96
CA ASN A 88 1.31 15.87 -14.56
C ASN A 88 1.25 16.10 -16.08
N SER A 89 1.85 17.18 -16.60
CA SER A 89 1.92 17.46 -18.04
C SER A 89 2.72 16.42 -18.82
N ASP A 90 3.69 15.79 -18.16
CA ASP A 90 4.67 14.90 -18.79
C ASP A 90 4.24 13.43 -18.67
N LEU A 91 3.35 13.12 -17.71
CA LEU A 91 2.82 11.78 -17.46
C LEU A 91 1.89 11.32 -18.59
N GLN A 92 2.30 10.25 -19.27
CA GLN A 92 1.46 9.53 -20.22
C GLN A 92 0.51 8.57 -19.49
N ASP A 93 -0.56 8.16 -20.18
CA ASP A 93 -1.52 7.22 -19.60
C ASP A 93 -0.88 5.85 -19.31
N ASP A 94 0.11 5.43 -20.10
CA ASP A 94 0.90 4.22 -19.87
C ASP A 94 1.71 4.31 -18.56
N ASP A 95 2.27 5.49 -18.25
CA ASP A 95 2.97 5.72 -16.97
C ASP A 95 2.00 5.58 -15.81
N LEU A 96 0.76 6.07 -15.95
CA LEU A 96 -0.30 5.94 -14.93
C LEU A 96 -0.76 4.50 -14.76
N ALA A 97 -0.86 3.74 -15.85
CA ALA A 97 -1.21 2.33 -15.84
C ALA A 97 -0.17 1.50 -15.10
N LEU A 98 1.12 1.72 -15.39
CA LEU A 98 2.25 1.07 -14.71
C LEU A 98 2.21 1.30 -13.19
N ASN A 99 1.75 2.48 -12.76
CA ASN A 99 1.60 2.79 -11.33
C ASN A 99 0.43 2.08 -10.69
N GLY A 100 -0.68 2.01 -11.42
CA GLY A 100 -1.84 1.27 -10.98
C GLY A 100 -1.51 -0.21 -10.79
N GLU A 101 -0.71 -0.78 -11.69
CA GLU A 101 -0.23 -2.16 -11.61
C GLU A 101 0.74 -2.35 -10.43
N TYR A 102 1.72 -1.46 -10.26
CA TYR A 102 2.64 -1.52 -9.11
C TYR A 102 1.90 -1.50 -7.76
N LEU A 103 0.93 -0.60 -7.60
CA LEU A 103 0.13 -0.53 -6.37
C LEU A 103 -0.76 -1.76 -6.18
N GLU A 104 -1.25 -2.36 -7.27
CA GLU A 104 -2.02 -3.59 -7.19
C GLU A 104 -1.15 -4.76 -6.74
N ASN A 105 0.05 -4.92 -7.31
CA ASN A 105 0.97 -5.98 -6.94
C ASN A 105 1.33 -5.92 -5.45
N ILE A 106 1.64 -4.72 -4.94
CA ILE A 106 1.89 -4.53 -3.50
C ILE A 106 0.67 -4.90 -2.67
N HIS A 107 -0.53 -4.48 -3.11
CA HIS A 107 -1.76 -4.79 -2.40
C HIS A 107 -2.01 -6.31 -2.35
N GLU A 108 -1.87 -7.01 -3.47
CA GLU A 108 -2.01 -8.47 -3.56
C GLU A 108 -1.00 -9.18 -2.67
N ASP A 109 0.27 -8.79 -2.73
CA ASP A 109 1.34 -9.35 -1.89
C ASP A 109 1.03 -9.15 -0.40
N MET A 110 0.58 -7.96 0.00
CA MET A 110 0.21 -7.70 1.39
C MET A 110 -1.00 -8.50 1.83
N VAL A 111 -2.04 -8.61 0.99
CA VAL A 111 -3.24 -9.41 1.30
C VAL A 111 -2.87 -10.86 1.56
N ILE A 112 -1.93 -11.42 0.78
CA ILE A 112 -1.42 -12.78 1.00
C ILE A 112 -0.67 -12.86 2.33
N GLN A 113 0.23 -11.91 2.61
CA GLN A 113 1.06 -11.94 3.82
C GLN A 113 0.28 -11.75 5.13
N VAL A 114 -0.78 -10.92 5.11
CA VAL A 114 -1.58 -10.62 6.30
C VAL A 114 -2.95 -11.31 6.30
N GLY A 115 -3.15 -12.27 5.39
CA GLY A 115 -4.43 -12.95 5.18
C GLY A 115 -5.00 -13.57 6.45
N ASP A 116 -4.17 -14.27 7.24
CA ASP A 116 -4.58 -14.89 8.49
C ASP A 116 -5.08 -13.85 9.52
N LEU A 117 -4.36 -12.73 9.65
CA LEU A 117 -4.75 -11.64 10.54
C LEU A 117 -6.05 -10.98 10.11
N LEU A 118 -6.23 -10.77 8.80
CA LEU A 118 -7.46 -10.21 8.23
C LEU A 118 -8.64 -11.17 8.35
N GLY A 119 -8.41 -12.47 8.24
CA GLY A 119 -9.42 -13.53 8.40
C GLY A 119 -9.79 -13.83 9.85
N MET A 120 -8.98 -13.38 10.82
CA MET A 120 -9.21 -13.65 12.24
C MET A 120 -10.57 -13.12 12.72
N ASP A 121 -11.42 -13.98 13.25
CA ASP A 121 -12.67 -13.54 13.88
C ASP A 121 -12.39 -12.98 15.27
N ILE A 122 -12.70 -11.70 15.50
CA ILE A 122 -12.52 -11.07 16.81
C ILE A 122 -13.84 -11.22 17.54
N LEU A 123 -13.85 -12.09 18.54
CA LEU A 123 -15.02 -12.30 19.37
C LEU A 123 -15.47 -10.99 20.02
N ILE A 124 -16.77 -10.74 20.01
CA ILE A 124 -17.38 -9.50 20.51
C ILE A 124 -16.98 -9.22 21.97
N TRP A 125 -16.90 -10.26 22.81
CA TRP A 125 -16.46 -10.12 24.20
C TRP A 125 -14.97 -9.73 24.35
N VAL A 126 -14.12 -9.98 23.36
CA VAL A 126 -12.73 -9.49 23.38
C VAL A 126 -12.68 -7.99 23.05
N SER A 127 -13.60 -7.52 22.20
CA SER A 127 -13.69 -6.10 21.82
C SER A 127 -14.35 -5.23 22.88
N ILE A 128 -15.39 -5.74 23.55
CA ILE A 128 -16.19 -5.01 24.54
C ILE A 128 -16.57 -5.91 25.74
N PRO A 129 -15.57 -6.37 26.53
CA PRO A 129 -15.75 -7.46 27.51
C PRO A 129 -16.86 -7.27 28.55
N PHE A 130 -17.16 -6.03 28.92
CA PHE A 130 -18.13 -5.73 29.99
C PHE A 130 -19.50 -5.30 29.50
N GLU A 131 -19.69 -5.13 28.19
CA GLU A 131 -20.95 -4.66 27.60
C GLU A 131 -21.73 -5.79 26.89
N VAL A 132 -21.16 -6.99 26.83
CA VAL A 132 -21.71 -8.10 26.07
C VAL A 132 -22.70 -8.90 26.90
N ASN A 133 -23.85 -9.20 26.28
CA ASN A 133 -24.82 -10.13 26.83
C ASN A 133 -24.24 -11.55 26.82
N VAL A 134 -24.01 -12.11 28.00
CA VAL A 134 -23.43 -13.47 28.17
C VAL A 134 -24.29 -14.54 27.49
N ALA A 135 -25.60 -14.33 27.35
CA ALA A 135 -26.50 -15.27 26.68
C ALA A 135 -26.27 -15.36 25.15
N GLU A 136 -25.56 -14.40 24.56
CA GLU A 136 -25.26 -14.33 23.12
C GLU A 136 -23.81 -14.78 22.82
N ILE A 137 -23.05 -15.20 23.83
CA ILE A 137 -21.66 -15.63 23.68
C ILE A 137 -21.62 -17.14 23.44
N ASP A 138 -20.89 -17.56 22.40
CA ASP A 138 -20.50 -18.95 22.22
C ASP A 138 -19.45 -19.35 23.28
N ILE A 139 -19.89 -20.14 24.25
CA ILE A 139 -19.09 -20.67 25.37
C ILE A 139 -18.32 -21.95 25.01
N SER A 140 -18.35 -22.40 23.74
CA SER A 140 -17.64 -23.62 23.31
C SER A 140 -16.11 -23.55 23.45
N LEU A 141 -15.55 -22.35 23.64
CA LEU A 141 -14.12 -22.10 23.84
C LEU A 141 -13.70 -22.11 25.33
N GLN A 142 -14.63 -22.31 26.26
CA GLN A 142 -14.30 -22.39 27.68
C GLN A 142 -13.59 -23.73 27.97
N GLU A 143 -12.36 -23.68 28.50
CA GLU A 143 -11.70 -24.87 29.01
C GLU A 143 -12.60 -25.53 30.08
N PRO A 144 -12.75 -26.86 30.07
CA PRO A 144 -13.50 -27.53 31.11
C PRO A 144 -12.89 -27.17 32.47
N LEU A 145 -13.75 -26.78 33.42
CA LEU A 145 -13.36 -26.53 34.80
C LEU A 145 -12.74 -27.82 35.37
N ASN A 146 -11.41 -27.89 35.38
CA ASN A 146 -10.72 -28.91 36.13
C ASN A 146 -10.87 -28.56 37.61
N GLU A 147 -11.50 -29.44 38.38
CA GLU A 147 -11.48 -29.33 39.85
C GLU A 147 -10.02 -29.38 40.30
N ILE A 148 -9.54 -28.27 40.87
CA ILE A 148 -8.23 -28.22 41.52
C ILE A 148 -8.34 -29.12 42.75
N GLN A 149 -7.75 -30.31 42.70
CA GLN A 149 -7.63 -31.23 43.83
C GLN A 149 -6.59 -30.76 44.85
#